data_AF-A0A1W6B3F6-F1
#
_entry.id   AF-A0A1W6B3F6-F1
#
_cell.length_a   1.000
_cell.length_b   1.000
_cell.length_c   1.000
_cell.angle_alpha   90.00
_cell.angle_beta   90.00
_cell.angle_gamma   90.00
#
_symmetry.space_group_name_H-M   'P 1'
#
loop_
_entity.id
_entity.type
_entity.pdbx_description
1 polymer ?
#
loop_
_entity_poly.entity_id
_entity_poly.type
_entity_poly.pdbx_seq_one_letter_code
_entity_poly.pdbx_strand_id
1 'polypeptide(L)' 'MNFNEYEALVVTLGEAMQELAIEAKAKKVASIGTDKENFQTGYLSAFHRVITLMQQQADIYEIPLDKIGLDKIKEQDLI' A
#
# COMPACT_ATOMS: atom_id res chain seq x y z
N MET A 1 6.41 24.43 16.59
CA MET A 1 6.73 23.21 15.83
C MET A 1 6.75 23.63 14.37
N ASN A 2 7.88 23.51 13.68
CA ASN A 2 7.93 23.83 12.25
C ASN A 2 7.27 22.69 11.48
N PHE A 3 6.40 23.03 10.52
CA PHE A 3 5.83 22.05 9.62
C PHE A 3 6.93 21.47 8.73
N ASN A 4 7.03 20.15 8.67
CA ASN A 4 7.93 19.46 7.75
C ASN A 4 7.11 18.91 6.58
N GLU A 5 7.18 19.60 5.45
CA GLU A 5 6.39 19.30 4.25
C GLU A 5 6.68 17.90 3.69
N TYR A 6 7.93 17.44 3.81
CA TYR A 6 8.35 16.12 3.33
C TYR A 6 7.80 14.99 4.20
N GLU A 7 7.83 15.15 5.52
CA GLU A 7 7.22 14.18 6.44
C GLU A 7 5.71 14.08 6.20
N ALA A 8 5.04 15.22 6.06
CA ALA A 8 3.61 15.27 5.75
C ALA A 8 3.30 14.58 4.41
N LEU A 9 4.11 14.83 3.37
CA LEU A 9 3.95 14.19 2.07
C LEU A 9 4.11 12.67 2.17
N VAL A 10 5.15 12.17 2.84
CA VAL A 10 5.40 10.73 2.94
C VAL A 10 4.29 10.03 3.71
N VAL A 11 3.85 10.60 4.84
CA VAL A 11 2.74 10.04 5.64
C VAL A 11 1.47 9.97 4.80
N THR A 12 1.07 11.08 4.18
CA THR A 12 -0.19 11.15 3.43
C THR A 12 -0.18 10.29 2.17
N LEU A 13 0.97 10.16 1.50
CA LEU A 13 1.13 9.21 0.40
C LEU A 13 1.03 7.76 0.86
N GLY A 14 1.65 7.38 1.97
CA GLY A 14 1.55 6.03 2.50
C GLY A 14 0.12 5.67 2.94
N GLU A 15 -0.58 6.59 3.61
CA GLU A 15 -1.99 6.45 3.94
C GLU A 15 -2.85 6.23 2.69
N ALA A 16 -2.67 7.07 1.66
CA ALA A 16 -3.40 6.94 0.40
C ALA A 16 -3.10 5.61 -0.32
N MET A 17 -1.83 5.20 -0.36
CA MET A 17 -1.43 3.91 -0.94
C MET A 17 -2.07 2.73 -0.22
N GLN A 18 -2.14 2.80 1.11
CA GLN A 18 -2.79 1.80 1.94
C GLN A 18 -4.29 1.72 1.67
N GLU A 19 -4.98 2.86 1.63
CA GLU A 19 -6.42 2.91 1.32
C GLU A 19 -6.74 2.33 -0.07
N LEU A 20 -5.97 2.73 -1.09
CA LEU A 20 -6.13 2.23 -2.45
C LEU A 20 -5.89 0.72 -2.54
N ALA A 21 -4.90 0.19 -1.81
CA ALA A 21 -4.61 -1.24 -1.78
C ALA A 21 -5.72 -2.05 -1.09
N ILE A 22 -6.29 -1.52 -0.01
CA ILE A 22 -7.46 -2.14 0.67
C ILE A 22 -8.65 -2.18 -0.30
N GLU A 23 -8.91 -1.10 -1.03
CA GLU A 23 -9.96 -1.05 -2.04
C GLU A 23 -9.69 -2.04 -3.19
N ALA A 24 -8.45 -2.14 -3.67
CA ALA A 24 -8.04 -3.09 -4.69
C ALA A 24 -8.26 -4.54 -4.24
N LYS A 25 -7.94 -4.86 -2.98
CA LYS A 25 -8.20 -6.18 -2.37
C LYS A 25 -9.69 -6.50 -2.38
N ALA A 26 -10.54 -5.56 -1.97
CA ALA A 26 -11.99 -5.73 -2.00
C ALA A 26 -12.52 -5.96 -3.43
N LYS A 27 -12.02 -5.21 -4.42
CA LYS A 27 -12.37 -5.39 -5.83
C LYS A 27 -11.93 -6.75 -6.39
N LYS A 28 -10.75 -7.23 -6.01
CA LYS A 28 -10.25 -8.56 -6.39
C LYS A 28 -11.11 -9.67 -5.81
N VAL A 29 -11.52 -9.56 -4.54
CA VAL A 29 -12.43 -10.54 -3.92
C VAL A 29 -13.79 -10.54 -4.63
N ALA A 30 -14.33 -9.37 -4.95
CA ALA A 30 -15.61 -9.24 -5.64
C ALA A 30 -15.59 -9.71 -7.10
N SER A 31 -14.42 -9.84 -7.73
CA SER A 31 -14.29 -10.24 -9.13
C SER A 31 -14.03 -11.73 -9.34
N ILE A 32 -13.92 -12.54 -8.28
CA ILE A 32 -13.71 -13.99 -8.38
C ILE A 32 -14.84 -14.64 -9.19
N GLY A 33 -14.48 -15.41 -10.22
CA GLY A 33 -15.42 -16.06 -11.13
C GLY A 33 -16.01 -15.15 -12.20
N THR A 34 -15.55 -13.89 -12.29
CA THR A 34 -15.97 -12.93 -13.34
C THR A 34 -14.88 -12.76 -14.39
N ASP A 35 -15.23 -12.15 -15.52
CA ASP A 35 -14.28 -11.76 -16.58
C ASP A 35 -13.21 -10.75 -16.10
N LYS A 36 -13.45 -10.06 -14.98
CA LYS A 36 -12.53 -9.08 -14.39
C LYS A 36 -11.53 -9.67 -13.41
N GLU A 37 -11.59 -10.96 -13.09
CA GLU A 37 -10.74 -11.60 -12.07
C GLU A 37 -9.25 -11.36 -12.34
N ASN A 38 -8.81 -11.62 -13.56
CA ASN A 38 -7.40 -11.46 -13.96
C ASN A 38 -6.94 -10.01 -13.85
N PHE A 39 -7.78 -9.06 -14.27
CA PHE A 39 -7.45 -7.64 -14.20
C PHE A 39 -7.32 -7.18 -12.74
N GLN A 40 -8.28 -7.51 -11.89
CA GLN A 40 -8.25 -7.08 -10.48
C GLN A 40 -7.13 -7.76 -9.69
N THR A 41 -6.79 -9.01 -10.05
CA THR A 41 -5.61 -9.70 -9.49
C THR A 41 -4.33 -8.97 -9.87
N GLY A 42 -4.13 -8.65 -11.15
CA GLY A 42 -2.96 -7.88 -11.59
C GLY A 42 -2.90 -6.48 -10.97
N TYR A 43 -4.06 -5.83 -10.79
CA TYR A 43 -4.16 -4.53 -10.14
C TYR A 43 -3.73 -4.59 -8.66
N LEU A 44 -4.17 -5.60 -7.91
CA LEU A 44 -3.72 -5.82 -6.53
C LEU A 44 -2.21 -6.11 -6.45
N SER A 45 -1.69 -6.93 -7.37
CA SER A 45 -0.25 -7.24 -7.45
C SER A 45 0.62 -6.00 -7.71
N ALA A 46 0.10 -4.97 -8.39
CA ALA A 46 0.82 -3.71 -8.53
C ALA A 46 1.02 -3.01 -7.18
N PHE A 47 0.04 -3.05 -6.29
CA PHE A 47 0.17 -2.54 -4.92
C PHE A 47 1.15 -3.36 -4.10
N HIS A 48 1.13 -4.70 -4.21
CA HIS A 48 2.14 -5.57 -3.59
C HIS A 48 3.55 -5.08 -3.93
N ARG A 49 3.82 -4.85 -5.23
CA ARG A 49 5.15 -4.44 -5.69
C ARG A 49 5.58 -3.09 -5.11
N VAL A 50 4.71 -2.09 -5.14
CA VAL A 50 5.05 -0.72 -4.72
C VAL A 50 5.15 -0.61 -3.20
N ILE A 51 4.17 -1.15 -2.47
CA ILE A 51 4.15 -1.08 -1.00
C ILE A 51 5.31 -1.87 -0.39
N THR A 52 5.62 -3.05 -0.92
CA THR A 52 6.78 -3.84 -0.47
C THR A 52 8.09 -3.07 -0.70
N LEU A 53 8.23 -2.39 -1.84
CA LEU A 53 9.41 -1.55 -2.09
C LEU A 53 9.50 -0.41 -1.07
N MET A 54 8.38 0.27 -0.75
CA MET A 54 8.35 1.34 0.26
C MET A 54 8.74 0.82 1.64
N GLN A 55 8.20 -0.34 2.05
CA GLN A 55 8.53 -0.98 3.33
C GLN A 55 10.02 -1.37 3.41
N GLN A 56 10.59 -1.89 2.32
CA GLN A 56 12.02 -2.20 2.23
C GLN A 56 12.90 -0.94 2.31
N GLN A 57 12.49 0.16 1.67
CA GLN A 57 13.21 1.43 1.81
C GLN A 57 13.13 1.96 3.24
N ALA A 58 11.96 1.87 3.88
CA ALA A 58 11.79 2.27 5.27
C ALA A 58 12.71 1.48 6.20
N ASP A 59 12.84 0.17 6.00
CA ASP A 59 13.76 -0.69 6.74
C ASP A 59 15.23 -0.26 6.57
N ILE A 60 15.67 0.05 5.34
CA ILE A 60 17.03 0.56 5.05
C ILE A 60 17.35 1.84 5.84
N TYR A 61 16.37 2.73 5.99
CA TYR A 61 16.54 3.99 6.71
C TYR A 61 16.14 3.91 8.19
N GLU A 62 15.83 2.71 8.70
CA GLU A 62 15.33 2.48 10.07
C GLU A 62 14.11 3.35 10.42
N ILE A 63 13.23 3.59 9.44
CA ILE A 63 12.00 4.37 9.60
C ILE A 63 10.85 3.43 9.98
N PRO A 64 10.22 3.62 11.16
CA PRO A 64 9.03 2.86 11.54
C PRO A 64 7.87 3.06 10.55
N LEU A 65 7.15 1.98 10.22
CA LEU A 65 6.08 2.02 9.21
C LEU A 65 4.90 2.93 9.59
N ASP A 66 4.64 3.10 10.89
CA ASP A 66 3.62 4.02 11.42
C ASP A 66 3.96 5.49 11.13
N LYS A 67 5.25 5.83 11.01
CA LYS A 67 5.70 7.17 10.62
C LYS A 67 5.55 7.48 9.14
N ILE A 68 5.21 6.48 8.32
CA ILE A 68 4.99 6.66 6.89
C ILE A 68 3.61 6.15 6.45
N GLY A 69 2.69 5.90 7.39
CA GLY A 69 1.31 5.52 7.07
C GLY A 69 1.13 4.11 6.46
N LEU A 70 2.06 3.19 6.70
CA LEU A 70 2.05 1.83 6.12
C LEU A 70 1.97 0.70 7.17
N ASP A 71 1.57 1.00 8.40
CA ASP A 71 1.51 0.05 9.52
C ASP A 71 0.29 -0.90 9.47
N LYS A 72 -0.76 -0.55 8.72
CA LYS A 72 -2.03 -1.30 8.73
C LYS A 72 -2.16 -2.29 7.58
N ILE A 73 -1.20 -2.35 6.66
CA ILE A 73 -1.19 -3.29 5.54
C ILE A 73 0.07 -4.15 5.56
N LYS A 74 -0.13 -5.46 5.61
CA LYS A 74 0.97 -6.42 5.55
C LYS A 74 1.15 -6.88 4.11
N GLU A 75 2.35 -7.36 3.78
CA GLU A 75 2.62 -7.95 2.48
C GLU A 75 1.60 -9.05 2.10
N GLN A 76 1.21 -9.86 3.10
CA GLN A 76 0.22 -10.93 2.98
C GLN A 76 -1.19 -10.44 2.59
N ASP A 77 -1.49 -9.15 2.80
CA ASP A 77 -2.77 -8.57 2.40
C ASP A 77 -2.86 -8.29 0.90
N LEU A 78 -1.75 -8.39 0.18
CA LEU A 78 -1.60 -7.97 -1.22
C LEU A 78 -1.41 -9.14 -2.20
N ILE A 79 -1.66 -10.38 -1.74
CA ILE A 79 -1.49 -11.65 -2.48
C ILE A 79 -2.79 -12.43 -2.57
#